data_AF-A0A519JSX5-F1
#
_entry.id   AF-A0A519JSX5-F1
#
_cell.length_a   1.000
_cell.length_b   1.000
_cell.length_c   1.000
_cell.angle_alpha   90.00
_cell.angle_beta   90.00
_cell.angle_gamma   90.00
#
_symmetry.space_group_name_H-M   'P 1'
#
loop_
_entity.id
_entity.type
_entity.pdbx_description
1 polymer ?
#
loop_
_entity_poly.entity_id
_entity_poly.type
_entity_poly.pdbx_seq_one_letter_code
_entity_poly.pdbx_strand_id
1 'polypeptide(L)'
;MRIRIAALTAVAALSLGAAACTEAEQEQAEADAGVAADKAGDIASQAGEVIESGAMKAAQATEEAAGNAADKLEDNQAEAAAEGRPGAVNPATDERVPAPAN
;
A
#
# COMPACT_ATOMS: atom_id res chain seq x y z
N MET A 1 -4.26 -8.26 -15.57
CA MET A 1 -3.84 -8.82 -16.88
C MET A 1 -4.26 -7.92 -18.06
N ARG A 2 -4.00 -6.60 -17.99
CA ARG A 2 -4.36 -5.63 -19.05
C ARG A 2 -3.24 -4.65 -19.41
N ILE A 3 -2.09 -4.73 -18.73
CA ILE A 3 -0.96 -3.79 -18.88
C ILE A 3 0.01 -4.22 -19.98
N ARG A 4 -0.15 -5.41 -20.57
CA ARG A 4 0.80 -5.96 -21.57
C ARG A 4 0.63 -5.42 -23.00
N ILE A 5 -0.36 -4.56 -23.26
CA ILE A 5 -0.70 -4.15 -24.65
C ILE A 5 0.03 -2.86 -25.07
N ALA A 6 0.57 -2.06 -24.14
CA ALA A 6 1.17 -0.77 -24.50
C ALA A 6 2.60 -0.86 -25.09
N ALA A 7 3.30 -1.99 -24.95
CA ALA A 7 4.72 -2.11 -25.34
C ALA A 7 4.94 -2.56 -26.80
N LEU A 8 3.89 -2.96 -27.53
CA LEU A 8 4.05 -3.64 -28.83
C LEU A 8 3.93 -2.73 -30.06
N THR A 9 3.63 -1.44 -29.92
CA THR A 9 3.42 -0.54 -31.06
C THR A 9 4.69 0.18 -31.54
N ALA A 10 5.79 0.15 -30.80
CA ALA A 10 7.04 0.80 -31.21
C ALA A 10 7.86 -0.01 -32.23
N VAL A 11 7.64 -1.33 -32.35
CA VAL A 11 8.49 -2.21 -33.19
C VAL A 11 8.12 -2.13 -34.68
N ALA A 12 6.88 -1.74 -35.03
CA ALA A 12 6.42 -1.74 -36.42
C ALA A 12 6.97 -0.57 -37.27
N ALA A 13 7.44 0.52 -36.65
CA ALA A 13 8.01 1.66 -37.37
C ALA A 13 9.50 1.47 -37.74
N LEU A 14 10.20 0.56 -37.07
CA LEU A 14 11.64 0.30 -37.28
C LEU A 14 11.91 -0.58 -38.52
N SER A 15 10.94 -1.37 -38.97
CA SER A 15 11.13 -2.35 -40.05
C SER A 15 11.07 -1.79 -41.48
N LEU A 16 10.65 -0.52 -41.65
CA LEU A 16 10.63 0.14 -42.98
C LEU A 16 11.75 1.19 -43.18
N GLY A 17 12.57 1.50 -42.17
CA GLY A 17 13.57 2.59 -42.22
C GLY A 17 15.05 2.20 -42.07
N ALA A 18 15.35 0.93 -41.75
CA ALA A 18 16.70 0.48 -41.39
C ALA A 18 17.76 0.57 -42.51
N ALA A 19 17.38 0.92 -43.75
CA ALA A 19 18.31 1.02 -44.87
C ALA A 19 18.92 2.43 -45.07
N ALA A 20 18.55 3.42 -44.26
CA ALA A 20 18.99 4.82 -44.46
C ALA A 20 19.51 5.54 -43.20
N CYS A 21 19.52 4.92 -42.02
CA CYS A 21 20.08 5.55 -40.82
C CYS A 21 21.60 5.48 -40.84
N THR A 22 22.25 6.62 -40.66
CA THR A 22 23.70 6.72 -40.46
C THR A 22 24.09 6.29 -39.04
N GLU A 23 25.35 5.91 -38.82
CA GLU A 23 25.87 5.57 -37.47
C GLU A 23 25.60 6.69 -36.45
N ALA A 24 25.68 7.95 -36.89
CA ALA A 24 25.39 9.12 -36.05
C ALA A 24 23.92 9.17 -35.59
N GLU A 25 22.96 8.79 -36.44
CA GLU A 25 21.54 8.75 -36.08
C GLU A 25 21.24 7.59 -35.12
N GLN A 26 21.99 6.49 -35.22
CA GLN A 26 21.86 5.33 -34.33
C GLN A 26 22.42 5.65 -32.94
N GLU A 27 23.58 6.29 -32.86
CA GLU A 27 24.19 6.73 -31.59
C GLU A 27 23.32 7.79 -30.88
N GLN A 28 22.74 8.72 -31.63
CA GLN A 28 21.77 9.68 -31.11
C GLN A 28 20.50 8.98 -30.58
N ALA A 29 19.96 8.01 -31.32
CA ALA A 29 18.78 7.26 -30.90
C ALA A 29 19.05 6.40 -29.64
N GLU A 30 20.22 5.81 -29.51
CA GLU A 30 20.65 5.09 -28.31
C GLU A 30 20.79 6.03 -27.10
N ALA A 31 21.39 7.21 -27.29
CA ALA A 31 21.50 8.22 -26.24
C ALA A 31 20.13 8.72 -25.77
N ASP A 32 19.23 9.03 -26.70
CA ASP A 32 17.86 9.46 -26.39
C ASP A 32 17.07 8.35 -25.68
N ALA A 33 17.25 7.10 -26.12
CA ALA A 33 16.65 5.93 -25.45
C ALA A 33 17.19 5.75 -24.03
N GLY A 34 18.48 5.97 -23.81
CA GLY A 34 19.11 5.95 -22.48
C GLY A 34 18.49 7.00 -21.54
N VAL A 35 18.40 8.25 -21.99
CA VAL A 35 17.78 9.35 -21.22
C VAL A 35 16.30 9.06 -20.95
N ALA A 36 15.58 8.49 -21.90
CA ALA A 36 14.18 8.09 -21.71
C ALA A 36 14.05 6.97 -20.68
N ALA A 37 14.95 5.98 -20.69
CA ALA A 37 14.98 4.88 -19.74
C ALA A 37 15.29 5.38 -18.31
N ASP A 38 16.28 6.28 -18.16
CA ASP A 38 16.62 6.88 -16.86
C ASP A 38 15.43 7.65 -16.27
N LYS A 39 14.80 8.51 -17.07
CA LYS A 39 13.59 9.25 -16.65
C LYS A 39 12.44 8.32 -16.28
N ALA A 40 12.25 7.23 -17.02
CA ALA A 40 11.25 6.23 -16.70
C ALA A 40 11.57 5.53 -15.35
N GLY A 41 12.85 5.24 -15.09
CA GLY A 41 13.33 4.71 -13.81
C GLY A 41 13.05 5.65 -12.63
N ASP A 42 13.33 6.95 -12.79
CA ASP A 42 13.08 7.95 -11.76
C ASP A 42 11.58 8.10 -11.45
N ILE A 43 10.74 8.11 -12.48
CA ILE A 43 9.28 8.19 -12.32
C ILE A 43 8.75 6.94 -11.63
N ALA A 44 9.23 5.75 -12.02
CA ALA A 44 8.83 4.49 -11.40
C ALA A 44 9.23 4.44 -9.92
N SER A 45 10.43 4.94 -9.58
CA SER A 45 10.92 5.00 -8.21
C SER A 45 10.07 5.94 -7.35
N GLN A 46 9.80 7.16 -7.84
CA GLN A 46 8.93 8.12 -7.16
C GLN A 46 7.50 7.58 -6.97
N ALA A 47 6.95 6.92 -7.99
CA ALA A 47 5.65 6.29 -7.88
C ALA A 47 5.63 5.17 -6.84
N GLY A 48 6.71 4.38 -6.77
CA GLY A 48 6.90 3.35 -5.75
C GLY A 48 6.89 3.92 -4.33
N GLU A 49 7.63 5.00 -4.09
CA GLU A 49 7.71 5.67 -2.78
C GLU A 49 6.36 6.26 -2.33
N VAL A 50 5.60 6.84 -3.25
CA VAL A 50 4.24 7.34 -2.97
C VAL A 50 3.29 6.20 -2.60
N ILE A 51 3.36 5.09 -3.32
CA ILE A 51 2.53 3.91 -3.04
C ILE A 51 2.89 3.32 -1.68
N GLU A 52 4.19 3.16 -1.38
CA GLU A 52 4.67 2.61 -0.12
C GLU A 52 4.27 3.50 1.07
N SER A 53 4.53 4.80 0.98
CA SER A 53 4.15 5.75 2.03
C SER A 53 2.64 5.85 2.23
N GLY A 54 1.85 5.75 1.15
CA GLY A 54 0.39 5.67 1.22
C GLY A 54 -0.09 4.40 1.92
N ALA A 55 0.51 3.25 1.60
CA ALA A 55 0.19 1.98 2.24
C ALA A 55 0.52 1.99 3.74
N MET A 56 1.69 2.54 4.12
CA MET A 56 2.08 2.68 5.53
C MET A 56 1.11 3.57 6.31
N LYS A 57 0.69 4.71 5.74
CA LYS A 57 -0.31 5.59 6.38
C LYS A 57 -1.65 4.89 6.58
N ALA A 58 -2.11 4.12 5.61
CA ALA A 58 -3.35 3.36 5.72
C ALA A 58 -3.26 2.27 6.79
N ALA A 59 -2.11 1.58 6.90
CA ALA A 59 -1.85 0.61 7.96
C ALA A 59 -1.87 1.27 9.34
N GLN A 60 -1.13 2.37 9.52
CA GLN A 60 -1.10 3.13 10.78
C GLN A 60 -2.49 3.61 11.20
N ALA A 61 -3.27 4.17 10.28
CA ALA A 61 -4.64 4.60 10.58
C ALA A 61 -5.53 3.42 11.01
N THR A 62 -5.31 2.23 10.45
CA THR A 62 -6.04 1.01 10.84
C THR A 62 -5.62 0.53 12.22
N GLU A 63 -4.32 0.54 12.51
CA GLU A 63 -3.77 0.18 13.83
C GLU A 63 -4.28 1.14 14.92
N GLU A 64 -4.25 2.44 14.67
CA GLU A 64 -4.80 3.46 15.57
C GLU A 64 -6.31 3.27 15.79
N ALA A 65 -7.08 3.02 14.73
CA ALA A 65 -8.51 2.77 14.85
C ALA A 65 -8.82 1.50 15.66
N ALA A 66 -8.06 0.43 15.44
CA ALA A 66 -8.19 -0.81 16.19
C ALA A 66 -7.80 -0.64 17.66
N GLY A 67 -6.71 0.08 17.95
CA GLY A 67 -6.28 0.42 19.32
C GLY A 67 -7.36 1.22 20.06
N ASN A 68 -7.85 2.30 19.46
CA ASN A 68 -8.93 3.10 20.05
C ASN A 68 -10.22 2.30 20.30
N ALA A 69 -10.52 1.31 19.45
CA ALA A 69 -11.66 0.42 19.66
C ALA A 69 -11.41 -0.57 20.80
N ALA A 70 -10.19 -1.10 20.92
CA ALA A 70 -9.80 -1.96 22.03
C ALA A 70 -9.85 -1.22 23.37
N ASP A 71 -9.30 0.00 23.44
CA ASP A 71 -9.32 0.84 24.64
C ASP A 71 -10.76 1.11 25.10
N LYS A 72 -11.65 1.46 24.16
CA LYS A 72 -13.08 1.66 24.48
C LYS A 72 -13.76 0.38 24.96
N LEU A 73 -13.42 -0.77 24.41
CA LEU A 73 -13.97 -2.05 24.87
C LEU A 73 -13.46 -2.36 26.29
N GLU A 74 -12.20 -2.09 26.57
CA GLU A 74 -11.62 -2.24 27.90
C GLU A 74 -12.30 -1.33 28.93
N ASP A 75 -12.47 -0.04 28.61
CA ASP A 75 -13.18 0.92 29.45
C ASP A 75 -14.62 0.49 29.74
N ASN A 76 -15.35 0.08 28.70
CA ASN A 76 -16.73 -0.40 28.84
C ASN A 76 -16.82 -1.66 29.70
N GLN A 77 -15.82 -2.56 29.58
CA GLN A 77 -15.76 -3.79 30.37
C GLN A 77 -15.38 -3.50 31.82
N ALA A 78 -14.49 -2.54 32.08
CA ALA A 78 -14.16 -2.04 33.41
C ALA A 78 -15.38 -1.41 34.08
N GLU A 79 -16.10 -0.53 33.39
CA GLU A 79 -17.33 0.11 33.90
C GLU A 79 -18.39 -0.95 34.19
N ALA A 80 -18.66 -1.85 33.25
CA ALA A 80 -19.65 -2.90 33.43
C ALA A 80 -19.29 -3.86 34.57
N ALA A 81 -17.99 -4.16 34.74
CA ALA A 81 -17.53 -4.97 35.86
C ALA A 81 -17.68 -4.25 37.21
N ALA A 82 -17.38 -2.95 37.27
CA ALA A 82 -17.57 -2.11 38.45
C ALA A 82 -19.07 -2.00 38.84
N GLU A 83 -19.96 -1.97 37.86
CA GLU A 83 -21.41 -2.04 38.05
C GLU A 83 -21.93 -3.44 38.42
N GLY A 84 -21.06 -4.45 38.44
CA GLY A 84 -21.45 -5.84 38.73
C GLY A 84 -22.33 -6.46 37.64
N ARG A 85 -22.22 -5.99 36.39
CA ARG A 85 -23.00 -6.51 35.28
C ARG A 85 -22.54 -7.93 34.92
N PRO A 86 -23.44 -8.94 34.98
CA PRO A 86 -23.11 -10.32 34.66
C PRO A 86 -22.40 -10.49 33.32
N GLY A 87 -21.30 -11.23 33.33
CA GLY A 87 -20.54 -11.54 32.12
C GLY A 87 -19.53 -10.48 31.69
N ALA A 88 -19.52 -9.29 32.27
CA ALA A 88 -18.44 -8.32 32.07
C ALA A 88 -17.10 -8.90 32.58
N VAL A 89 -15.99 -8.55 31.94
CA VAL A 89 -14.65 -8.96 32.37
C VAL A 89 -13.96 -7.75 32.98
N ASN A 90 -13.45 -7.87 34.20
CA ASN A 90 -12.68 -6.81 34.82
C ASN A 90 -11.24 -6.83 34.27
N PRO A 91 -10.83 -5.83 33.48
CA PRO A 91 -9.51 -5.85 32.84
C PRO A 91 -8.34 -5.76 33.84
N ALA A 92 -8.55 -5.23 35.04
CA ALA A 92 -7.51 -5.17 36.07
C ALA A 92 -7.22 -6.52 36.74
N THR A 93 -8.16 -7.47 36.65
CA THR A 93 -8.09 -8.77 37.35
C THR A 93 -8.26 -9.97 36.43
N ASP A 94 -8.68 -9.74 35.19
CA ASP A 94 -9.10 -10.72 34.19
C ASP A 94 -10.23 -11.67 34.66
N GLU A 95 -10.93 -11.28 35.73
CA GLU A 95 -12.06 -12.04 36.26
C GLU A 95 -13.37 -11.61 35.62
N ARG A 96 -14.22 -12.60 35.35
CA ARG A 96 -15.57 -12.37 34.82
C ARG A 96 -16.57 -12.21 35.97
N VAL A 97 -17.41 -11.19 35.89
CA VAL A 97 -18.54 -11.02 36.82
C VAL A 97 -19.49 -12.21 36.67
N PRO A 98 -19.75 -12.97 37.76
CA PRO A 98 -20.61 -14.14 37.70
C PRO A 98 -22.07 -13.75 37.41
N ALA A 99 -22.78 -14.62 36.71
CA ALA A 99 -24.23 -14.49 36.53
C ALA A 99 -24.96 -14.85 37.83
N PRO A 100 -26.13 -14.23 38.11
CA PRO A 100 -26.94 -14.61 39.26
C PRO A 100 -27.33 -16.09 39.16
N ALA A 101 -27.19 -16.82 40.26
CA ALA A 101 -27.67 -18.18 40.36
C ALA A 101 -29.21 -18.15 40.34
N ASN A 102 -29.82 -18.82 39.35
CA ASN A 102 -31.27 -19.03 39.29
C ASN A 102 -31.76 -19.93 40.41
#